data_AF-A0AAV4G4B5-F1
#
_entry.id   AF-A0AAV4G4B5-F1
#
_cell.length_a   1.000
_cell.length_b   1.000
_cell.length_c   1.000
_cell.angle_alpha   90.00
_cell.angle_beta   90.00
_cell.angle_gamma   90.00
#
_symmetry.space_group_name_H-M   'P 1'
#
loop_
_entity.id
_entity.type
_entity.pdbx_description
1 polymer ?
#
loop_
_entity_poly.entity_id
_entity_poly.type
_entity_poly.pdbx_seq_one_letter_code
_entity_poly.pdbx_strand_id
1 'polypeptide(L)'
;MENGNTEWFQVKRGVRQGCILSPALFSLYTESIMRDVETEDTEDKYSAIKLNGNPITELRYADDTALLSKTTEGLCHKLLSQTRLLSPRSLNNV
;
A
#
# COMPACT_ATOMS: atom_id res chain seq x y z
N MET A 1 -33.49 22.91 2.28
CA MET A 1 -32.26 22.23 1.82
C MET A 1 -31.30 23.35 1.46
N GLU A 2 -30.42 23.68 2.40
CA GLU A 2 -29.38 24.69 2.19
C GLU A 2 -28.42 24.22 1.10
N ASN A 3 -27.93 25.20 0.31
CA ASN A 3 -26.94 25.09 -0.75
C ASN A 3 -25.90 24.01 -0.40
N GLY A 4 -25.76 22.95 -1.19
CA GLY A 4 -24.99 21.71 -0.92
C GLY A 4 -23.47 21.85 -0.71
N ASN A 5 -23.05 22.92 -0.04
CA ASN A 5 -21.71 23.18 0.45
C ASN A 5 -21.58 22.64 1.87
N THR A 6 -20.44 22.03 2.16
CA THR A 6 -20.09 21.58 3.50
C THR A 6 -19.43 22.72 4.28
N GLU A 7 -19.62 22.74 5.59
CA GLU A 7 -18.90 23.64 6.50
C GLU A 7 -17.38 23.41 6.41
N TRP A 8 -16.60 24.47 6.61
CA TRP A 8 -15.13 24.36 6.61
C TRP A 8 -14.64 23.51 7.78
N PHE A 9 -13.69 22.61 7.50
CA PHE A 9 -13.02 21.82 8.52
C PHE A 9 -11.53 21.66 8.23
N GLN A 10 -10.73 21.45 9.28
CA GLN A 10 -9.30 21.20 9.13
C GLN A 10 -9.04 19.76 8.67
N VAL A 11 -8.32 19.60 7.57
CA VAL A 11 -7.85 18.30 7.10
C VAL A 11 -6.67 17.84 7.95
N LYS A 12 -6.83 16.73 8.69
CA LYS A 12 -5.77 16.16 9.53
C LYS A 12 -4.91 15.11 8.82
N ARG A 13 -5.51 14.36 7.88
CA ARG A 13 -4.88 13.29 7.10
C ARG A 13 -5.47 13.29 5.69
N GLY A 14 -4.65 12.92 4.70
CA GLY A 14 -5.06 12.81 3.31
C GLY A 14 -4.44 13.87 2.41
N VAL A 15 -4.63 13.69 1.11
CA VAL A 15 -4.14 14.58 0.05
C VAL A 15 -5.31 15.27 -0.65
N ARG A 16 -5.07 16.44 -1.25
CA ARG A 16 -6.13 17.22 -1.91
C ARG A 16 -6.56 16.58 -3.24
N GLN A 17 -7.85 16.35 -3.46
CA GLN A 17 -8.37 15.90 -4.75
C GLN A 17 -8.16 16.97 -5.84
N GLY A 18 -7.80 16.54 -7.05
CA GLY A 18 -7.52 17.42 -8.19
C GLY A 18 -6.19 18.19 -8.10
N CYS A 19 -5.38 17.97 -7.06
CA CYS A 19 -4.03 18.52 -6.99
C CYS A 19 -3.05 17.61 -7.74
N ILE A 20 -2.24 18.19 -8.62
CA ILE A 20 -1.26 17.48 -9.46
C ILE A 20 -0.17 16.76 -8.65
N LEU A 21 0.11 17.22 -7.42
CA LEU A 21 1.12 16.63 -6.54
C LEU A 21 0.57 15.49 -5.67
N SER A 22 -0.75 15.42 -5.50
CA SER A 22 -1.38 14.42 -4.63
C SER A 22 -1.04 12.97 -4.99
N PRO A 23 -1.01 12.58 -6.29
CA PRO A 23 -0.60 11.23 -6.66
C PRO A 23 0.84 10.90 -6.22
N ALA A 24 1.79 11.81 -6.44
CA ALA A 24 3.18 11.59 -6.06
C ALA A 24 3.36 11.49 -4.54
N LEU A 25 2.70 12.37 -3.78
CA LEU A 25 2.73 12.32 -2.31
C LEU A 25 2.11 11.03 -1.77
N PHE A 26 1.01 10.57 -2.37
CA PHE A 26 0.38 9.31 -2.01
C PHE A 26 1.32 8.13 -2.27
N SER A 27 1.93 8.06 -3.47
CA SER A 27 2.88 7.00 -3.82
C SER A 27 4.11 7.00 -2.90
N LEU A 28 4.66 8.15 -2.54
CA LEU A 28 5.80 8.23 -1.62
C LEU A 28 5.45 7.72 -0.22
N TYR A 29 4.26 8.08 0.27
CA TYR A 29 3.79 7.64 1.58
C TYR A 29 3.58 6.11 1.61
N THR A 30 2.88 5.56 0.62
CA THR A 30 2.65 4.11 0.55
C THR A 30 3.93 3.32 0.33
N GLU A 31 4.86 3.82 -0.47
CA GLU A 31 6.18 3.19 -0.67
C GLU A 31 6.94 3.05 0.65
N SER A 32 6.95 4.10 1.48
CA SER A 32 7.66 4.07 2.76
C SER A 32 7.14 2.97 3.69
N ILE A 33 5.83 2.73 3.71
CA ILE A 33 5.20 1.69 4.52
C ILE A 33 5.47 0.30 3.95
N MET A 34 5.36 0.16 2.63
CA MET A 34 5.46 -1.15 2.01
C MET A 34 6.90 -1.67 1.97
N ARG A 35 7.89 -0.77 1.96
CA ARG A 35 9.30 -1.16 2.05
C ARG A 35 9.62 -1.92 3.33
N ASP A 36 8.92 -1.61 4.43
CA ASP A 36 9.07 -2.34 5.69
C ASP A 36 8.57 -3.79 5.55
N VAL A 37 7.50 -4.03 4.77
CA VAL A 37 6.97 -5.38 4.47
C VAL A 37 7.99 -6.19 3.65
N GLU A 38 8.67 -5.53 2.70
CA GLU A 38 9.46 -6.19 1.67
C GLU A 38 10.84 -6.64 2.18
N THR A 39 11.34 -6.02 3.25
CA THR A 39 12.64 -6.37 3.86
C THR A 39 12.68 -7.72 4.60
N GLU A 40 11.54 -8.37 4.86
CA GLU A 40 11.47 -9.63 5.63
C GLU A 40 11.66 -10.93 4.80
N ASP A 41 12.58 -10.95 3.83
CA ASP A 41 12.94 -12.06 2.93
C ASP A 41 11.80 -12.56 2.02
N THR A 42 11.76 -12.07 0.78
CA THR A 42 10.57 -12.22 -0.08
C THR A 42 10.66 -13.33 -1.14
N GLU A 43 11.86 -13.76 -1.51
CA GLU A 43 12.03 -14.62 -2.68
C GLU A 43 11.60 -16.07 -2.41
N ASP A 44 12.12 -16.68 -1.34
CA ASP A 44 11.78 -18.04 -0.93
C ASP A 44 10.52 -18.10 -0.06
N LYS A 45 10.34 -17.12 0.83
CA LYS A 45 9.23 -17.07 1.80
C LYS A 45 7.85 -16.97 1.15
N TYR A 46 7.75 -16.21 0.05
CA TYR A 46 6.47 -15.98 -0.63
C TYR A 46 6.35 -16.71 -1.97
N SER A 47 7.31 -17.58 -2.32
CA SER A 47 7.31 -18.27 -3.62
C SER A 47 7.11 -17.29 -4.79
N ALA A 48 7.93 -16.24 -4.86
CA ALA A 48 7.74 -15.13 -5.79
C ALA A 48 7.77 -15.58 -7.28
N ILE A 49 6.98 -14.89 -8.11
CA ILE A 49 7.04 -15.02 -9.57
C ILE A 49 8.32 -14.35 -10.04
N LYS A 50 9.07 -14.95 -10.98
CA LYS A 50 10.29 -14.35 -11.52
C LYS A 50 10.06 -13.85 -12.94
N LEU A 51 10.39 -12.58 -13.19
CA LEU A 51 10.45 -12.01 -14.54
C LEU A 51 11.90 -11.63 -14.85
N ASN A 52 12.47 -12.24 -15.88
CA ASN A 52 13.87 -12.05 -16.26
C ASN A 52 14.85 -12.25 -15.08
N GLY A 53 14.56 -13.22 -14.21
CA GLY A 53 15.36 -13.51 -13.02
C GLY A 53 15.04 -12.66 -11.79
N ASN A 54 14.28 -11.56 -11.94
CA ASN A 54 13.92 -10.67 -10.83
C ASN A 54 12.60 -11.13 -10.19
N PRO A 55 12.50 -11.23 -8.86
CA PRO A 55 11.24 -11.53 -8.19
C PRO A 55 10.27 -10.36 -8.35
N ILE A 56 9.07 -10.66 -8.86
CA ILE A 56 7.93 -9.76 -8.83
C ILE A 56 6.98 -10.27 -7.75
N THR A 57 6.89 -9.48 -6.70
CA THR A 57 6.12 -9.75 -5.50
C THR A 57 4.75 -9.07 -5.57
N GLU A 58 4.66 -7.87 -6.11
CA GLU A 58 3.42 -7.11 -6.14
C GLU A 58 3.41 -6.06 -7.25
N LEU A 59 2.20 -5.61 -7.60
CA LEU A 59 1.96 -4.49 -8.50
C LEU A 59 1.10 -3.49 -7.76
N ARG A 60 1.53 -2.22 -7.73
CA ARG A 60 0.81 -1.14 -7.05
C ARG A 60 0.46 -0.04 -8.04
N TYR A 61 -0.78 0.43 -8.00
CA TYR A 61 -1.23 1.57 -8.77
C TYR A 61 -2.20 2.40 -7.94
N ALA A 62 -1.83 3.64 -7.62
CA ALA A 62 -2.55 4.46 -6.65
C ALA A 62 -2.84 3.62 -5.39
N ASP A 63 -4.09 3.52 -4.96
CA ASP A 63 -4.56 2.73 -3.82
C ASP A 63 -4.77 1.25 -4.11
N ASP A 64 -4.73 0.83 -5.38
CA ASP A 64 -4.86 -0.57 -5.78
C ASP A 64 -3.53 -1.33 -5.63
N THR A 65 -3.59 -2.54 -5.07
CA THR A 65 -2.44 -3.44 -4.93
C THR A 65 -2.82 -4.86 -5.35
N ALA A 66 -2.03 -5.47 -6.23
CA ALA A 66 -2.14 -6.86 -6.64
C ALA A 66 -0.94 -7.67 -6.14
N LEU A 67 -1.20 -8.71 -5.37
CA LEU A 67 -0.18 -9.60 -4.80
C LEU A 67 0.08 -10.80 -5.69
N LEU A 68 1.36 -11.13 -5.85
CA LEU A 68 1.81 -12.20 -6.74
C LEU A 68 2.62 -13.24 -5.96
N SER A 69 2.28 -14.51 -6.22
CA SER A 69 2.91 -15.70 -5.66
C SER A 69 2.64 -16.89 -6.58
N LYS A 70 3.56 -17.87 -6.62
CA LYS A 70 3.36 -19.15 -7.32
C LYS A 70 2.40 -20.09 -6.58
N THR A 71 2.21 -19.89 -5.28
CA THR A 71 1.42 -20.77 -4.40
C THR A 71 0.39 -19.99 -3.61
N THR A 72 -0.70 -20.67 -3.24
CA THR A 72 -1.75 -20.12 -2.39
C THR A 72 -1.22 -19.78 -1.00
N GLU A 73 -0.32 -20.61 -0.46
CA GLU A 73 0.34 -20.41 0.83
C GLU A 73 1.18 -19.13 0.83
N GLY A 74 1.96 -18.91 -0.24
CA GLY A 74 2.73 -17.68 -0.41
C GLY A 74 1.81 -16.45 -0.50
N LEU A 75 0.68 -16.55 -1.21
CA LEU A 75 -0.31 -15.47 -1.29
C LEU A 75 -0.93 -15.16 0.08
N CYS A 76 -1.33 -16.18 0.84
CA CYS A 76 -1.84 -16.04 2.20
C CYS A 76 -0.82 -15.38 3.14
N HIS A 77 0.45 -15.80 3.07
CA HIS A 77 1.51 -15.23 3.89
C HIS A 77 1.72 -13.74 3.58
N LYS A 78 1.69 -13.34 2.29
CA LYS A 78 1.77 -11.92 1.88
C LYS A 78 0.58 -11.12 2.41
N LEU A 79 -0.63 -11.62 2.24
CA LEU A 79 -1.84 -10.94 2.70
C LEU A 79 -1.78 -10.68 4.21
N LEU A 80 -1.32 -11.66 4.98
CA LEU A 80 -1.13 -11.55 6.43
C LEU A 80 0.00 -10.58 6.83
N SER A 81 1.06 -10.47 6.04
CA SER A 81 2.15 -9.51 6.30
C SER A 81 1.70 -8.06 6.08
N GLN A 82 1.01 -7.79 4.97
CA GLN A 82 0.54 -6.45 4.63
C GLN A 82 -0.60 -5.97 5.54
N THR A 83 -1.55 -6.84 5.89
CA THR A 83 -2.67 -6.46 6.78
C THR A 83 -2.21 -6.05 8.18
N ARG A 84 -1.08 -6.55 8.68
CA ARG A 84 -0.53 -6.10 9.97
C ARG A 84 -0.05 -4.65 9.90
N LEU A 85 0.66 -4.30 8.83
CA LEU A 85 1.27 -2.98 8.66
C LEU A 85 0.25 -1.92 8.23
N LEU A 86 -0.80 -2.31 7.51
CA LEU A 86 -1.92 -1.44 7.16
C LEU A 86 -3.00 -1.35 8.25
N SER A 87 -2.82 -2.07 9.37
CA SER A 87 -3.78 -1.99 10.46
C SER A 87 -3.83 -0.57 11.06
N PRO A 88 -5.00 -0.09 11.51
CA PRO A 88 -5.14 1.27 12.07
C PRO A 88 -4.19 1.57 13.24
N ARG A 89 -3.67 0.54 13.93
CA ARG A 89 -2.70 0.68 15.01
C ARG A 89 -1.31 1.11 14.52
N SER A 90 -0.90 0.69 13.33
CA SER A 90 0.38 1.07 12.72
C SER A 90 0.35 2.52 12.19
N LEU A 91 -0.78 2.92 11.62
CA LEU A 91 -1.01 4.27 11.08
C LEU A 91 -1.16 5.39 12.14
N ASN A 92 -1.10 5.04 13.44
CA ASN A 92 -1.21 5.99 14.55
C ASN A 92 0.14 6.34 15.20
N ASN A 93 1.24 5.77 14.71
CA ASN A 93 2.60 6.04 15.21
C ASN A 93 3.38 7.05 14.35
N VAL A 94 2.70 7.83 13.50
CA VAL A 94 3.26 8.93 12.70
C VAL A 94 2.41 10.18 12.84
#